data_AF-F9XBH7-F1
#
_entry.id   AF-F9XBH7-F1
#
_cell.length_a   1.000
_cell.length_b   1.000
_cell.length_c   1.000
_cell.angle_alpha   90.00
_cell.angle_beta   90.00
_cell.angle_gamma   90.00
#
_symmetry.space_group_name_H-M   'P 1'
#
loop_
_entity.id
_entity.type
_entity.pdbx_description
1 polymer ?
#
loop_
_entity_poly.entity_id
_entity_poly.type
_entity_poly.pdbx_seq_one_letter_code
_entity_poly.pdbx_strand_id
1 'polypeptide(L)'
;MSGTPQPENNALIAFSGRNYCAFGLQHGIHTVPVDEVTGVEIFTGHGNSDDDEEDEDNDEDSGIEEYHKVRFNLNAPFREEPGGFLTPERFNLVNSRLLVDGINAARWQFFVRDMKAVLRPGGWLQMMEVHPLWQSSSGHDLPFLHRWSERYMSMLTRMGKDPRIGSKLSLYMTECGFQNVHASIEQLPVGAWNPQRASVGNEFRTLSKDMVLAAGAWPLMRLSGMSQSDFDALIEGARAELDRQELKIYMSVHVVYGQRPPRR
;
A
#
# COMPACT_ATOMS: atom_id res chain seq x y z
N MET A 1 -9.75 27.79 -3.36
CA MET A 1 -8.54 27.30 -2.69
C MET A 1 -9.03 26.37 -1.58
N SER A 2 -8.87 25.05 -1.69
CA SER A 2 -9.31 24.17 -0.59
C SER A 2 -8.38 24.34 0.60
N GLY A 3 -8.93 24.19 1.80
CA GLY A 3 -8.20 24.34 3.06
C GLY A 3 -7.33 23.12 3.43
N THR A 4 -6.96 22.26 2.48
CA THR A 4 -6.14 21.09 2.79
C THR A 4 -4.66 21.46 2.63
N PRO A 5 -3.85 21.39 3.70
CA PRO A 5 -2.45 21.81 3.64
C PRO A 5 -1.65 20.91 2.71
N GLN A 6 -0.59 21.48 2.12
CA GLN A 6 0.39 20.79 1.28
C GLN A 6 1.76 20.79 1.98
N PRO A 7 2.59 19.76 1.75
CA PRO A 7 3.91 19.70 2.36
C PRO A 7 4.86 20.75 1.77
N GLU A 8 5.45 21.60 2.61
CA GLU A 8 6.36 22.67 2.19
C GLU A 8 7.85 22.26 2.16
N ASN A 9 8.27 21.30 3.00
CA ASN A 9 9.67 20.88 3.15
C ASN A 9 9.81 19.42 3.63
N ASN A 10 10.97 18.78 3.47
CA ASN A 10 11.18 17.37 3.84
C ASN A 10 11.55 17.21 5.32
N ALA A 11 11.01 18.03 6.22
CA ALA A 11 11.31 17.92 7.65
C ALA A 11 11.00 16.51 8.17
N LEU A 12 11.90 16.00 8.99
CA LEU A 12 11.83 14.68 9.57
C LEU A 12 11.67 14.77 11.09
N ILE A 13 10.93 13.83 11.65
CA ILE A 13 10.84 13.60 13.10
C ILE A 13 11.50 12.25 13.36
N ALA A 14 12.53 12.23 14.23
CA ALA A 14 13.15 11.00 14.68
C ALA A 14 12.33 10.40 15.84
N PHE A 15 11.97 9.13 15.74
CA PHE A 15 11.29 8.40 16.81
C PHE A 15 11.65 6.91 16.76
N SER A 16 11.99 6.32 17.91
CA SER A 16 12.34 4.90 18.03
C SER A 16 13.42 4.45 17.03
N GLY A 17 14.43 5.29 16.80
CA GLY A 17 15.53 5.01 15.86
C GLY A 17 15.16 5.14 14.38
N ARG A 18 13.95 5.60 14.05
CA ARG A 18 13.43 5.76 12.68
C ARG A 18 13.10 7.22 12.37
N ASN A 19 13.11 7.59 11.09
CA ASN A 19 12.75 8.92 10.62
C ASN A 19 11.38 8.93 9.97
N TYR A 20 10.52 9.87 10.39
CA TYR A 20 9.15 10.03 9.88
C TYR A 20 8.99 11.37 9.19
N CYS A 21 8.12 11.43 8.17
CA CYS A 21 7.73 12.70 7.55
C CYS A 21 6.97 13.57 8.56
N ALA A 22 7.55 14.71 8.95
CA ALA A 22 6.96 15.59 9.97
C ALA A 22 5.55 16.06 9.57
N PHE A 23 5.39 16.46 8.31
CA PHE A 23 4.10 16.86 7.74
C PHE A 23 3.06 15.74 7.83
N GLY A 24 3.47 14.50 7.49
CA GLY A 24 2.59 13.33 7.54
C GLY A 24 2.02 13.11 8.93
N LEU A 25 2.86 13.25 9.95
CA LEU A 25 2.49 13.09 11.35
C LEU A 25 1.61 14.25 11.87
N GLN A 26 2.02 15.50 11.60
CA GLN A 26 1.30 16.70 12.07
C GLN A 26 -0.12 16.78 11.52
N HIS A 27 -0.34 16.27 10.32
CA HIS A 27 -1.64 16.32 9.65
C HIS A 27 -2.39 14.97 9.64
N GLY A 28 -1.90 13.95 10.37
CA GLY A 28 -2.56 12.64 10.45
C GLY A 28 -2.67 11.91 9.10
N ILE A 29 -1.74 12.16 8.18
CA ILE A 29 -1.77 11.62 6.82
C ILE A 29 -1.14 10.24 6.79
N HIS A 30 0.09 10.10 7.29
CA HIS A 30 0.88 8.87 7.17
C HIS A 30 1.82 8.74 8.36
N THR A 31 1.95 7.53 8.89
CA THR A 31 2.69 7.26 10.15
C THR A 31 3.75 6.17 10.01
N VAL A 32 4.10 5.75 8.79
CA VAL A 32 5.23 4.83 8.55
C VAL A 32 6.50 5.68 8.38
N PRO A 33 7.67 5.22 8.86
CA PRO A 33 8.93 5.90 8.62
C PRO A 33 9.28 5.96 7.13
N VAL A 34 10.14 6.91 6.77
CA VAL A 34 10.56 7.24 5.39
C VAL A 34 12.06 7.06 5.16
N ASP A 35 12.76 6.47 6.13
CA ASP A 35 14.20 6.18 6.07
C ASP A 35 14.54 4.98 5.18
N GLU A 36 13.60 4.06 4.99
CA GLU A 36 13.74 2.90 4.12
C GLU A 36 12.52 2.77 3.22
N VAL A 37 12.73 2.72 1.91
CA VAL A 37 11.68 2.34 0.95
C VAL A 37 11.86 0.85 0.67
N THR A 38 10.97 0.04 1.22
CA THR A 38 10.92 -1.40 0.94
C THR A 38 9.64 -1.70 0.16
N GLY A 39 9.77 -2.35 -1.00
CA GLY A 39 8.63 -2.74 -1.83
C GLY A 39 8.87 -4.11 -2.44
N VAL A 40 7.83 -4.94 -2.49
CA VAL A 40 7.78 -6.10 -3.39
C VAL A 40 7.01 -5.70 -4.64
N GLU A 41 7.60 -5.92 -5.80
CA GLU A 41 6.87 -5.80 -7.07
C GLU A 41 6.10 -7.10 -7.31
N ILE A 42 4.77 -7.04 -7.13
CA ILE A 42 3.92 -8.21 -7.36
C ILE A 42 3.49 -8.20 -8.83
N PHE A 43 4.23 -8.93 -9.66
CA PHE A 43 3.81 -9.23 -11.02
C PHE A 43 2.69 -10.28 -10.98
N THR A 44 1.52 -9.95 -11.51
CA THR A 44 0.36 -10.86 -11.58
C THR A 44 0.14 -11.41 -12.99
N GLY A 45 1.12 -11.25 -13.88
CA GLY A 45 0.95 -11.47 -15.30
C GLY A 45 0.46 -12.88 -15.66
N HIS A 46 -0.39 -12.92 -16.68
CA HIS A 46 -0.26 -13.92 -17.74
C HIS A 46 0.40 -13.19 -18.92
N GLY A 47 1.71 -12.96 -18.81
CA GLY A 47 2.57 -12.62 -19.95
C GLY A 47 3.32 -13.88 -20.32
N ASN A 48 3.35 -14.24 -21.60
CA ASN A 48 4.02 -15.44 -22.08
C ASN A 48 5.43 -15.55 -21.48
N SER A 49 5.67 -16.70 -20.85
CA SER A 49 7.01 -17.21 -20.61
C SER A 49 7.69 -17.38 -21.96
N ASP A 50 8.69 -16.57 -22.22
CA ASP A 50 9.86 -16.86 -23.03
C ASP A 50 10.77 -15.66 -22.78
N ASP A 51 11.53 -15.74 -21.69
CA ASP A 51 12.84 -15.09 -21.50
C ASP A 51 13.34 -15.54 -20.12
N ASP A 52 13.74 -16.82 -20.06
CA ASP A 52 14.72 -17.32 -19.10
C ASP A 52 16.08 -16.78 -19.56
N GLU A 53 16.50 -15.60 -19.09
CA GLU A 53 17.93 -15.31 -18.98
C GLU A 53 18.23 -14.75 -17.59
N GLU A 54 19.06 -15.51 -16.89
CA GLU A 54 19.76 -15.14 -15.68
C GLU A 54 20.60 -13.90 -15.96
N ASP A 55 20.29 -12.77 -15.33
CA ASP A 55 21.23 -11.66 -15.19
C ASP A 55 21.20 -11.13 -13.75
N GLU A 56 22.07 -11.72 -12.92
CA GLU A 56 22.62 -11.03 -11.76
C GLU A 56 23.46 -9.85 -12.30
N ASP A 57 23.20 -8.64 -11.79
CA ASP A 57 23.93 -7.39 -12.04
C ASP A 57 23.68 -6.63 -13.36
N ASN A 58 22.43 -6.23 -13.64
CA ASN A 58 22.17 -5.14 -14.60
C ASN A 58 21.16 -4.10 -14.07
N ASP A 59 21.70 -2.97 -13.60
CA ASP A 59 21.00 -1.72 -13.25
C ASP A 59 20.59 -0.91 -14.51
N GLU A 60 20.49 -1.52 -15.70
CA GLU A 60 20.20 -0.80 -16.95
C GLU A 60 18.99 -1.38 -17.70
N ASP A 61 18.01 -0.50 -17.88
CA ASP A 61 16.78 -0.61 -18.69
C ASP A 61 15.52 -1.22 -18.02
N SER A 62 14.99 -0.51 -17.02
CA SER A 62 13.60 -0.70 -16.56
C SER A 62 12.53 -0.25 -17.58
N GLY A 63 12.91 0.25 -18.77
CA GLY A 63 11.99 0.89 -19.72
C GLY A 63 11.33 2.18 -19.19
N ILE A 64 11.73 2.68 -18.01
CA ILE A 64 11.20 3.92 -17.42
C ILE A 64 11.95 5.09 -18.03
N GLU A 65 11.38 5.71 -19.07
CA GLU A 65 11.98 6.85 -19.77
C GLU A 65 12.17 8.09 -18.86
N GLU A 66 11.35 8.25 -17.80
CA GLU A 66 11.44 9.39 -16.89
C GLU A 66 10.73 9.15 -15.54
N TYR A 67 11.42 9.39 -14.42
CA TYR A 67 10.84 9.32 -13.07
C TYR A 67 10.63 10.72 -12.48
N HIS A 68 9.37 11.15 -12.40
CA HIS A 68 8.97 12.43 -11.79
C HIS A 68 8.41 12.23 -10.39
N LYS A 69 9.23 12.51 -9.37
CA LYS A 69 8.76 12.48 -7.99
C LYS A 69 7.94 13.73 -7.67
N VAL A 70 6.62 13.60 -7.69
CA VAL A 70 5.70 14.66 -7.25
C VAL A 70 5.43 14.52 -5.76
N ARG A 71 5.64 15.61 -5.02
CA ARG A 71 5.29 15.67 -3.61
C ARG A 71 3.95 16.38 -3.44
N PHE A 72 2.93 15.60 -3.14
CA PHE A 72 1.58 16.12 -3.04
C PHE A 72 0.80 15.36 -1.97
N ASN A 73 0.02 16.10 -1.17
CA ASN A 73 -0.92 15.48 -0.25
C ASN A 73 -2.10 14.92 -1.04
N LEU A 74 -2.12 13.60 -1.26
CA LEU A 74 -3.19 12.91 -1.99
C LEU A 74 -4.57 13.01 -1.33
N ASN A 75 -4.65 13.51 -0.09
CA ASN A 75 -5.92 13.87 0.54
C ASN A 75 -6.52 15.20 0.02
N ALA A 76 -5.77 15.97 -0.76
CA ALA A 76 -6.27 17.12 -1.49
C ALA A 76 -6.70 16.75 -2.92
N PRO A 77 -7.63 17.50 -3.54
CA PRO A 77 -8.03 17.29 -4.94
C PRO A 77 -6.85 17.48 -5.91
N PHE A 78 -6.72 16.63 -6.94
CA PHE A 78 -5.58 16.69 -7.87
C PHE A 78 -5.45 18.01 -8.63
N ARG A 79 -6.56 18.72 -8.86
CA ARG A 79 -6.57 20.07 -9.46
C ARG A 79 -5.81 21.14 -8.65
N GLU A 80 -5.45 20.82 -7.40
CA GLU A 80 -4.69 21.70 -6.50
C GLU A 80 -3.21 21.33 -6.46
N GLU A 81 -2.79 20.36 -7.28
CA GLU A 81 -1.38 20.02 -7.45
C GLU A 81 -0.66 21.19 -8.16
N PRO A 82 0.38 21.77 -7.54
CA PRO A 82 0.96 23.03 -8.01
C PRO A 82 1.80 22.90 -9.30
N GLY A 83 2.35 21.72 -9.59
CA GLY A 83 3.21 21.45 -10.73
C GLY A 83 2.48 21.20 -12.05
N GLY A 84 1.14 21.09 -12.04
CA GLY A 84 0.35 20.77 -13.23
C GLY A 84 0.61 19.37 -13.80
N PHE A 85 1.27 18.49 -13.05
CA PHE A 85 1.56 17.13 -13.45
C PHE A 85 0.30 16.27 -13.41
N LEU A 86 -0.56 16.48 -12.42
CA LEU A 86 -1.85 15.80 -12.26
C LEU A 86 -2.98 16.50 -13.04
N THR A 87 -2.70 16.94 -14.26
CA THR A 87 -3.67 17.57 -15.16
C THR A 87 -4.57 16.52 -15.85
N PRO A 88 -5.79 16.90 -16.27
CA PRO A 88 -6.72 15.98 -16.92
C PRO A 88 -6.17 15.36 -18.21
N GLU A 89 -6.58 14.12 -18.50
CA GLU A 89 -6.33 13.42 -19.77
C GLU A 89 -4.85 13.30 -20.19
N ARG A 90 -3.98 13.11 -19.20
CA ARG A 90 -2.53 13.02 -19.40
C ARG A 90 -2.03 11.58 -19.57
N PHE A 91 -2.57 10.65 -18.79
CA PHE A 91 -2.03 9.30 -18.66
C PHE A 91 -2.86 8.25 -19.40
N ASN A 92 -2.21 7.25 -19.99
CA ASN A 92 -2.89 6.08 -20.55
C ASN A 92 -3.17 5.01 -19.48
N LEU A 93 -2.32 4.94 -18.46
CA LEU A 93 -2.40 4.02 -17.34
C LEU A 93 -2.06 4.78 -16.05
N VAL A 94 -2.82 4.52 -14.99
CA VAL A 94 -2.49 4.94 -13.64
C VAL A 94 -2.52 3.71 -12.74
N ASN A 95 -1.44 3.50 -11.98
CA ASN A 95 -1.35 2.47 -10.96
C ASN A 95 -1.29 3.12 -9.58
N SER A 96 -2.18 2.70 -8.68
CA SER A 96 -2.21 3.12 -7.28
C SER A 96 -2.06 1.87 -6.41
N ARG A 97 -1.03 1.82 -5.54
CA ARG A 97 -0.80 0.65 -4.70
C ARG A 97 -0.44 1.03 -3.27
N LEU A 98 -0.99 0.29 -2.31
CA LEU A 98 -0.63 0.31 -0.89
C LEU A 98 -0.74 1.70 -0.24
N LEU A 99 -1.85 2.41 -0.46
CA LEU A 99 -2.11 3.73 0.12
C LEU A 99 -3.14 3.69 1.27
N VAL A 100 -3.54 2.50 1.74
CA VAL A 100 -4.53 2.26 2.81
C VAL A 100 -4.31 3.09 4.08
N ASP A 101 -3.07 3.36 4.47
CA ASP A 101 -2.72 4.14 5.66
C ASP A 101 -2.55 5.65 5.39
N GLY A 102 -2.32 6.02 4.13
CA GLY A 102 -2.10 7.39 3.67
C GLY A 102 -3.37 8.17 3.35
N ILE A 103 -4.39 7.51 2.81
CA ILE A 103 -5.63 8.14 2.34
C ILE A 103 -6.75 8.06 3.39
N ASN A 104 -7.37 9.19 3.69
CA ASN A 104 -8.50 9.29 4.60
C ASN A 104 -9.72 8.53 4.08
N ALA A 105 -10.48 7.89 4.97
CA ALA A 105 -11.65 7.08 4.62
C ALA A 105 -12.64 7.83 3.71
N ALA A 106 -12.93 9.10 4.02
CA ALA A 106 -13.85 9.94 3.25
C ALA A 106 -13.30 10.40 1.89
N ARG A 107 -12.00 10.23 1.63
CA ARG A 107 -11.32 10.73 0.41
C ARG A 107 -11.37 9.74 -0.74
N TRP A 108 -11.42 8.44 -0.47
CA TRP A 108 -11.24 7.38 -1.46
C TRP A 108 -12.13 7.50 -2.71
N GLN A 109 -13.43 7.75 -2.55
CA GLN A 109 -14.33 7.89 -3.70
C GLN A 109 -13.93 9.09 -4.59
N PHE A 110 -13.55 10.21 -3.98
CA PHE A 110 -13.04 11.38 -4.71
C PHE A 110 -11.66 11.12 -5.31
N PHE A 111 -10.85 10.27 -4.69
CA PHE A 111 -9.51 9.93 -5.16
C PHE A 111 -9.59 9.12 -6.45
N VAL A 112 -10.50 8.13 -6.50
CA VAL A 112 -10.83 7.39 -7.72
C VAL A 112 -11.35 8.33 -8.82
N ARG A 113 -12.16 9.34 -8.47
CA ARG A 113 -12.63 10.36 -9.42
C ARG A 113 -11.48 11.19 -10.00
N ASP A 114 -10.55 11.61 -9.17
CA ASP A 114 -9.38 12.37 -9.61
C ASP A 114 -8.47 11.51 -10.52
N MET A 115 -8.27 10.24 -10.18
CA MET A 115 -7.56 9.28 -11.04
C MET A 115 -8.24 9.12 -12.41
N LYS A 116 -9.58 9.05 -12.45
CA LYS A 116 -10.32 9.04 -13.71
C LYS A 116 -10.08 10.31 -14.51
N ALA A 117 -10.05 11.47 -13.87
CA ALA A 117 -9.89 12.75 -14.56
C ALA A 117 -8.54 12.86 -15.27
N VAL A 118 -7.46 12.40 -14.63
CA VAL A 118 -6.10 12.43 -15.22
C VAL A 118 -5.87 11.38 -16.30
N LEU A 119 -6.69 10.33 -16.36
CA LEU A 119 -6.64 9.34 -17.44
C LEU A 119 -7.17 9.90 -18.75
N ARG A 120 -6.53 9.61 -19.87
CA ARG A 120 -7.11 9.82 -21.21
C ARG A 120 -8.39 8.98 -21.37
N PRO A 121 -9.33 9.40 -22.22
CA PRO A 121 -10.43 8.52 -22.63
C PRO A 121 -9.89 7.18 -23.16
N GLY A 122 -10.42 6.06 -22.66
CA GLY A 122 -9.91 4.73 -22.96
C GLY A 122 -8.73 4.26 -22.08
N GLY A 123 -8.18 5.12 -21.23
CA GLY A 123 -7.09 4.77 -20.30
C GLY A 123 -7.54 3.89 -19.13
N TRP A 124 -6.58 3.26 -18.45
CA TRP A 124 -6.83 2.28 -17.39
C TRP A 124 -6.38 2.77 -16.02
N LEU A 125 -7.19 2.49 -15.00
CA LEU A 125 -6.82 2.62 -13.59
C LEU A 125 -6.67 1.23 -13.00
N GLN A 126 -5.52 0.94 -12.40
CA GLN A 126 -5.31 -0.22 -11.54
C GLN A 126 -5.09 0.25 -10.10
N MET A 127 -5.77 -0.38 -9.16
CA MET A 127 -5.64 -0.14 -7.73
C MET A 127 -5.37 -1.45 -6.99
N MET A 128 -4.37 -1.45 -6.11
CA MET A 128 -3.99 -2.60 -5.29
C MET A 128 -3.91 -2.19 -3.83
N GLU A 129 -4.76 -2.76 -2.99
CA GLU A 129 -4.75 -2.43 -1.56
C GLU A 129 -4.71 -3.70 -0.72
N VAL A 130 -3.85 -3.69 0.30
CA VAL A 130 -3.73 -4.78 1.26
C VAL A 130 -4.81 -4.65 2.33
N HIS A 131 -5.42 -5.76 2.71
CA HIS A 131 -6.14 -5.84 3.98
C HIS A 131 -5.10 -6.14 5.07
N PRO A 132 -4.81 -5.23 6.03
CA PRO A 132 -3.73 -5.36 7.01
C PRO A 132 -4.03 -6.41 8.11
N LEU A 133 -4.48 -7.59 7.69
CA LEU A 133 -4.83 -8.75 8.48
C LEU A 133 -3.98 -9.95 8.02
N TRP A 134 -3.08 -10.38 8.87
CA TRP A 134 -2.34 -11.63 8.71
C TRP A 134 -3.27 -12.81 8.95
N GLN A 135 -3.23 -13.79 8.05
CA GLN A 135 -4.06 -14.99 8.11
C GLN A 135 -3.20 -16.23 7.91
N SER A 136 -3.69 -17.38 8.38
CA SER A 136 -3.06 -18.68 8.20
C SER A 136 -3.99 -19.59 7.39
N SER A 137 -3.45 -20.30 6.40
CA SER A 137 -4.18 -21.36 5.69
C SER A 137 -3.93 -22.76 6.25
N SER A 138 -3.11 -22.89 7.31
CA SER A 138 -2.83 -24.19 7.95
C SER A 138 -3.82 -24.57 9.05
N GLY A 139 -4.67 -23.63 9.48
CA GLY A 139 -5.58 -23.81 10.60
C GLY A 139 -4.94 -23.59 11.98
N HIS A 140 -3.68 -23.15 12.01
CA HIS A 140 -3.01 -22.73 13.24
C HIS A 140 -3.32 -21.27 13.57
N ASP A 141 -3.38 -20.96 14.87
CA ASP A 141 -3.51 -19.60 15.36
C ASP A 141 -2.22 -18.79 15.17
N LEU A 142 -2.39 -17.48 15.02
CA LEU A 142 -1.31 -16.49 14.91
C LEU A 142 -1.40 -15.47 16.07
N PRO A 143 -1.18 -15.87 17.33
CA PRO A 143 -1.47 -15.03 18.50
C PRO A 143 -0.79 -13.64 18.48
N PHE A 144 0.40 -13.52 17.89
CA PHE A 144 1.11 -12.23 17.82
C PHE A 144 0.71 -11.41 16.60
N LEU A 145 0.73 -12.00 15.40
CA LEU A 145 0.35 -11.30 14.17
C LEU A 145 -1.13 -10.90 14.18
N HIS A 146 -2.03 -11.73 14.74
CA HIS A 146 -3.43 -11.38 14.90
C HIS A 146 -3.60 -10.18 15.82
N ARG A 147 -2.96 -10.20 17.00
CA ARG A 147 -2.97 -9.07 17.94
C ARG A 147 -2.39 -7.81 17.33
N TRP A 148 -1.32 -7.93 16.54
CA TRP A 148 -0.74 -6.82 15.80
C TRP A 148 -1.75 -6.25 14.80
N SER A 149 -2.37 -7.09 13.97
CA SER A 149 -3.37 -6.68 12.98
C SER A 149 -4.58 -5.99 13.60
N GLU A 150 -5.15 -6.55 14.67
CA GLU A 150 -6.30 -5.93 15.36
C GLU A 150 -5.96 -4.53 15.89
N ARG A 151 -4.80 -4.40 16.56
CA ARG A 151 -4.36 -3.13 17.13
C ARG A 151 -4.07 -2.11 16.03
N TYR A 152 -3.37 -2.52 14.97
CA TYR A 152 -3.02 -1.65 13.86
C TYR A 152 -4.27 -1.17 13.12
N MET A 153 -5.20 -2.07 12.76
CA MET A 153 -6.48 -1.69 12.15
C MET A 153 -7.31 -0.77 13.04
N SER A 154 -7.39 -1.03 14.34
CA SER A 154 -8.04 -0.12 15.28
C SER A 154 -7.42 1.27 15.26
N MET A 155 -6.09 1.37 15.18
CA MET A 155 -5.41 2.67 15.08
C MET A 155 -5.66 3.37 13.75
N LEU A 156 -5.63 2.65 12.63
CA LEU A 156 -6.00 3.19 11.32
C LEU A 156 -7.42 3.79 11.34
N THR A 157 -8.40 3.07 11.91
CA THR A 157 -9.76 3.60 12.06
C THR A 157 -9.81 4.84 12.95
N ARG A 158 -9.08 4.87 14.08
CA ARG A 158 -8.98 6.07 14.95
C ARG A 158 -8.35 7.26 14.23
N MET A 159 -7.43 7.01 13.31
CA MET A 159 -6.81 8.02 12.45
C MET A 159 -7.69 8.42 11.25
N GLY A 160 -8.93 7.95 11.18
CA GLY A 160 -9.85 8.27 10.09
C GLY A 160 -9.54 7.57 8.76
N LYS A 161 -8.81 6.45 8.80
CA LYS A 161 -8.52 5.58 7.64
C LYS A 161 -9.51 4.42 7.57
N ASP A 162 -9.57 3.78 6.40
CA ASP A 162 -10.41 2.60 6.17
C ASP A 162 -9.53 1.37 5.88
N PRO A 163 -9.25 0.51 6.88
CA PRO A 163 -8.42 -0.68 6.68
C PRO A 163 -9.08 -1.72 5.75
N ARG A 164 -10.37 -1.56 5.41
CA ARG A 164 -11.11 -2.46 4.52
C ARG A 164 -11.35 -1.87 3.15
N ILE A 165 -10.65 -0.79 2.81
CA ILE A 165 -10.86 -0.06 1.56
C ILE A 165 -10.81 -0.93 0.32
N GLY A 166 -9.92 -1.93 0.28
CA GLY A 166 -9.74 -2.83 -0.87
C GLY A 166 -11.06 -3.45 -1.35
N SER A 167 -11.95 -3.82 -0.41
CA SER A 167 -13.26 -4.41 -0.70
C SER A 167 -14.26 -3.44 -1.35
N LYS A 168 -14.00 -2.14 -1.32
CA LYS A 168 -14.88 -1.07 -1.83
C LYS A 168 -14.39 -0.46 -3.13
N LEU A 169 -13.18 -0.78 -3.58
CA LEU A 169 -12.57 -0.15 -4.75
C LEU A 169 -13.36 -0.39 -6.04
N SER A 170 -13.88 -1.61 -6.25
CA SER A 170 -14.69 -1.94 -7.43
C SER A 170 -16.01 -1.16 -7.47
N LEU A 171 -16.65 -0.98 -6.32
CA LEU A 171 -17.81 -0.13 -6.16
C LEU A 171 -17.47 1.31 -6.53
N TYR A 172 -16.40 1.88 -5.96
CA TYR A 172 -16.00 3.26 -6.24
C TYR A 172 -15.63 3.49 -7.71
N MET A 173 -14.97 2.54 -8.37
CA MET A 173 -14.72 2.61 -9.82
C MET A 173 -16.03 2.61 -10.61
N THR A 174 -16.96 1.71 -10.27
CA THR A 174 -18.25 1.60 -10.95
C THR A 174 -19.08 2.88 -10.78
N GLU A 175 -19.20 3.40 -9.55
CA GLU A 175 -19.92 4.65 -9.26
C GLU A 175 -19.28 5.88 -9.92
N CYS A 176 -17.96 5.88 -10.10
CA CYS A 176 -17.27 6.92 -10.86
C CYS A 176 -17.45 6.77 -12.38
N GLY A 177 -18.12 5.71 -12.84
CA GLY A 177 -18.42 5.43 -14.25
C GLY A 177 -17.22 4.90 -15.03
N PHE A 178 -16.34 4.13 -14.40
CA PHE A 178 -15.43 3.26 -15.14
C PHE A 178 -16.24 2.13 -15.80
N GLN A 179 -15.74 1.63 -16.93
CA GLN A 179 -16.24 0.44 -17.60
C GLN A 179 -15.21 -0.69 -17.50
N ASN A 180 -15.57 -1.92 -17.87
CA ASN A 180 -14.68 -3.08 -17.80
C ASN A 180 -14.03 -3.25 -16.42
N VAL A 181 -14.80 -3.00 -15.36
CA VAL A 181 -14.31 -3.10 -13.98
C VAL A 181 -14.15 -4.57 -13.61
N HIS A 182 -12.95 -4.97 -13.25
CA HIS A 182 -12.62 -6.28 -12.73
C HIS A 182 -12.06 -6.15 -11.31
N ALA A 183 -12.35 -7.14 -10.46
CA ALA A 183 -11.86 -7.21 -9.11
C ALA A 183 -11.49 -8.64 -8.75
N SER A 184 -10.30 -8.84 -8.22
CA SER A 184 -9.85 -10.10 -7.63
C SER A 184 -9.27 -9.86 -6.24
N ILE A 185 -9.15 -10.94 -5.47
CA ILE A 185 -8.45 -10.95 -4.19
C ILE A 185 -7.35 -11.99 -4.30
N GLU A 186 -6.11 -11.54 -4.24
CA GLU A 186 -4.94 -12.39 -4.29
C GLU A 186 -4.44 -12.69 -2.88
N GLN A 187 -4.07 -13.94 -2.62
CA GLN A 187 -3.35 -14.30 -1.40
C GLN A 187 -1.86 -14.13 -1.63
N LEU A 188 -1.25 -13.14 -0.97
CA LEU A 188 0.19 -12.94 -0.98
C LEU A 188 0.82 -13.82 0.10
N PRO A 189 1.52 -14.93 -0.25
CA PRO A 189 2.10 -15.83 0.72
C PRO A 189 3.28 -15.18 1.44
N VAL A 190 3.46 -15.56 2.71
CA VAL A 190 4.65 -15.23 3.51
C VAL A 190 5.53 -16.47 3.60
N GLY A 191 6.67 -16.44 2.92
CA GLY A 191 7.61 -17.54 2.79
C GLY A 191 7.28 -18.50 1.64
N ALA A 192 8.05 -19.58 1.56
CA ALA A 192 8.04 -20.51 0.42
C ALA A 192 6.95 -21.59 0.46
N TRP A 193 5.96 -21.50 1.34
CA TRP A 193 4.96 -22.57 1.52
C TRP A 193 4.00 -22.73 0.34
N ASN A 194 3.91 -21.72 -0.53
CA ASN A 194 3.25 -21.81 -1.83
C ASN A 194 4.33 -22.01 -2.92
N PRO A 195 4.49 -23.22 -3.49
CA PRO A 195 5.57 -23.52 -4.44
C PRO A 195 5.55 -22.63 -5.69
N GLN A 196 4.36 -22.27 -6.19
CA GLN A 196 4.20 -21.43 -7.38
C GLN A 196 4.58 -19.96 -7.14
N ARG A 197 4.71 -19.56 -5.87
CA ARG A 197 4.97 -18.17 -5.47
C ARG A 197 6.11 -18.08 -4.43
N ALA A 198 7.01 -19.05 -4.44
CA ALA A 198 8.02 -19.19 -3.39
C ALA A 198 9.02 -18.02 -3.33
N SER A 199 9.46 -17.50 -4.49
CA SER A 199 10.38 -16.34 -4.55
C SER A 199 9.74 -15.10 -3.93
N VAL A 200 8.62 -14.65 -4.51
CA VAL A 200 7.82 -13.51 -4.01
C VAL A 200 7.44 -13.70 -2.54
N GLY A 201 7.12 -14.92 -2.13
CA GLY A 201 6.81 -15.22 -0.74
C GLY A 201 7.99 -15.04 0.21
N ASN A 202 9.19 -15.47 -0.19
CA ASN A 202 10.41 -15.27 0.60
C ASN A 202 10.80 -13.79 0.71
N GLU A 203 10.73 -13.04 -0.40
CA GLU A 203 10.93 -11.58 -0.40
C GLU A 203 9.93 -10.90 0.52
N PHE A 204 8.65 -11.25 0.37
CA PHE A 204 7.60 -10.68 1.19
C PHE A 204 7.77 -11.03 2.67
N ARG A 205 8.26 -12.23 3.02
CA ARG A 205 8.60 -12.58 4.42
C ARG A 205 9.66 -11.65 4.98
N THR A 206 10.73 -11.39 4.23
CA THR A 206 11.79 -10.46 4.65
C THR A 206 11.20 -9.08 4.90
N LEU A 207 10.45 -8.53 3.94
CA LEU A 207 9.84 -7.21 4.10
C LEU A 207 8.81 -7.17 5.23
N SER A 208 8.06 -8.25 5.44
CA SER A 208 7.03 -8.33 6.48
C SER A 208 7.61 -8.11 7.88
N LYS A 209 8.82 -8.60 8.14
CA LYS A 209 9.50 -8.44 9.44
C LYS A 209 9.84 -6.99 9.75
N ASP A 210 10.15 -6.20 8.72
CA ASP A 210 10.42 -4.77 8.86
C ASP A 210 9.13 -3.98 8.85
N MET A 211 8.15 -4.38 8.04
CA MET A 211 6.83 -3.75 7.96
C MET A 211 6.10 -3.80 9.30
N VAL A 212 6.06 -4.94 10.00
CA VAL A 212 5.36 -5.02 11.30
C VAL A 212 5.95 -4.05 12.34
N LEU A 213 7.27 -3.85 12.29
CA LEU A 213 7.97 -2.89 13.14
C LEU A 213 7.67 -1.46 12.70
N ALA A 214 7.96 -1.14 11.43
CA ALA A 214 7.89 0.21 10.88
C ALA A 214 6.47 0.78 10.90
N ALA A 215 5.48 0.00 10.44
CA ALA A 215 4.09 0.43 10.42
C ALA A 215 3.49 0.49 11.83
N GLY A 216 3.93 -0.40 12.74
CA GLY A 216 3.41 -0.48 14.10
C GLY A 216 3.94 0.60 15.06
N ALA A 217 5.20 1.01 14.91
CA ALA A 217 5.90 1.79 15.94
C ALA A 217 5.18 3.09 16.33
N TRP A 218 4.88 3.96 15.36
CA TRP A 218 4.19 5.22 15.66
C TRP A 218 2.76 5.01 16.17
N PRO A 219 1.85 4.32 15.46
CA PRO A 219 0.46 4.21 15.90
C PRO A 219 0.31 3.41 17.20
N LEU A 220 1.08 2.34 17.40
CA LEU A 220 0.92 1.51 18.59
C LEU A 220 1.59 2.16 19.80
N MET A 221 2.78 2.72 19.68
CA MET A 221 3.45 3.31 20.84
C MET A 221 2.99 4.74 21.11
N ARG A 222 3.08 5.63 20.10
CA ARG A 222 2.82 7.06 20.31
C ARG A 222 1.34 7.39 20.41
N LEU A 223 0.50 6.80 19.56
CA LEU A 223 -0.92 7.12 19.55
C LEU A 223 -1.75 6.25 20.50
N SER A 224 -1.43 4.96 20.62
CA SER A 224 -2.16 4.06 21.53
C SER A 224 -1.60 4.04 22.96
N GLY A 225 -0.37 4.52 23.17
CA GLY A 225 0.30 4.54 24.48
C GLY A 225 0.91 3.19 24.89
N MET A 226 1.09 2.25 23.95
CA MET A 226 1.75 0.98 24.22
C MET A 226 3.19 1.24 24.70
N SER A 227 3.59 0.54 25.76
CA SER A 227 4.97 0.64 26.26
C SER A 227 5.95 0.09 25.23
N GLN A 228 7.19 0.57 25.24
CA GLN A 228 8.26 0.05 24.38
C GLN A 228 8.42 -1.46 24.59
N SER A 229 8.45 -1.92 25.84
CA SER A 229 8.62 -3.35 26.16
C SER A 229 7.48 -4.22 25.63
N ASP A 230 6.23 -3.76 25.71
CA ASP A 230 5.09 -4.52 25.18
C ASP A 230 5.10 -4.55 23.65
N PHE A 231 5.53 -3.43 23.03
CA PHE A 231 5.67 -3.34 21.59
C PHE A 231 6.79 -4.26 21.08
N ASP A 232 7.95 -4.24 21.72
CA ASP A 232 9.08 -5.10 21.35
C ASP A 232 8.69 -6.58 21.46
N ALA A 233 8.05 -6.98 22.57
CA ALA A 233 7.56 -8.35 22.75
C ALA A 233 6.53 -8.76 21.68
N LEU A 234 5.66 -7.83 21.26
CA LEU A 234 4.70 -8.07 20.18
C LEU A 234 5.41 -8.26 18.83
N ILE A 235 6.40 -7.42 18.53
CA ILE A 235 7.16 -7.50 17.27
C ILE A 235 8.04 -8.76 17.23
N GLU A 236 8.70 -9.13 18.32
CA GLU A 236 9.49 -10.35 18.41
C GLU A 236 8.64 -11.60 18.16
N GLY A 237 7.48 -11.70 18.81
CA GLY A 237 6.56 -12.82 18.58
C GLY A 237 6.01 -12.85 17.17
N ALA A 238 5.66 -11.69 16.60
CA ALA A 238 5.19 -11.60 15.21
C ALA A 238 6.26 -12.03 14.21
N ARG A 239 7.52 -11.62 14.40
CA ARG A 239 8.65 -12.03 13.56
C ARG A 239 8.91 -13.54 13.66
N ALA A 240 8.82 -14.10 14.86
CA ALA A 240 8.95 -15.54 15.06
C ALA A 240 7.84 -16.33 14.34
N GLU A 241 6.60 -15.81 14.31
CA GLU A 241 5.52 -16.40 13.51
C GLU A 241 5.80 -16.32 12.00
N LEU A 242 6.27 -15.18 11.49
CA LEU A 242 6.58 -15.00 10.06
C LEU A 242 7.66 -15.98 9.54
N ASP A 243 8.54 -16.49 10.41
CA ASP A 243 9.57 -17.48 10.05
C ASP A 243 9.06 -18.91 9.91
N ARG A 244 7.86 -19.19 10.41
CA ARG A 244 7.31 -20.55 10.49
C ARG A 244 6.48 -20.88 9.25
N GLN A 245 7.10 -21.55 8.28
CA GLN A 245 6.45 -21.91 7.02
C GLN A 245 5.24 -22.84 7.20
N GLU A 246 5.22 -23.67 8.26
CA GLU A 246 4.10 -24.55 8.57
C GLU A 246 2.82 -23.80 8.94
N LEU A 247 2.93 -22.52 9.32
CA LEU A 247 1.79 -21.65 9.58
C LEU A 247 1.10 -21.20 8.29
N LYS A 248 1.72 -21.38 7.11
CA LYS A 248 1.17 -21.03 5.79
C LYS A 248 0.51 -19.64 5.77
N ILE A 249 1.25 -18.65 6.26
CA ILE A 249 0.77 -17.28 6.49
C ILE A 249 0.59 -16.55 5.15
N TYR A 250 -0.47 -15.75 5.03
CA TYR A 250 -0.71 -14.85 3.90
C TYR A 250 -1.35 -13.53 4.33
N MET A 251 -1.30 -12.54 3.43
CA MET A 251 -2.16 -11.36 3.45
C MET A 251 -3.04 -11.33 2.20
N SER A 252 -4.26 -10.79 2.32
CA SER A 252 -5.14 -10.58 1.18
C SER A 252 -4.84 -9.24 0.52
N VAL A 253 -4.62 -9.26 -0.79
CA VAL A 253 -4.43 -8.07 -1.62
C VAL A 253 -5.62 -7.95 -2.57
N HIS A 254 -6.37 -6.87 -2.46
CA HIS A 254 -7.44 -6.56 -3.40
C HIS A 254 -6.84 -5.93 -4.64
N VAL A 255 -7.07 -6.51 -5.81
CA VAL A 255 -6.63 -5.98 -7.11
C VAL A 255 -7.87 -5.61 -7.90
N VAL A 256 -8.00 -4.32 -8.23
CA VAL A 256 -9.15 -3.81 -8.98
C VAL A 256 -8.64 -2.96 -10.13
N TYR A 257 -9.15 -3.20 -11.32
CA TYR A 257 -8.86 -2.34 -12.46
C TYR A 257 -10.12 -2.04 -13.28
N GLY A 258 -10.10 -0.89 -13.94
CA GLY A 258 -11.20 -0.43 -14.77
C GLY A 258 -10.75 0.58 -15.80
N GLN A 259 -11.50 0.68 -16.88
CA GLN A 259 -11.19 1.55 -18.01
C GLN A 259 -12.05 2.82 -17.96
N ARG A 260 -11.42 3.99 -18.15
CA ARG A 260 -12.17 5.23 -18.42
C ARG A 260 -12.86 5.06 -19.79
N PRO A 261 -14.17 5.36 -19.92
CA PRO A 261 -14.85 5.25 -21.21
C PRO A 261 -14.13 6.04 -22.34
N PRO A 262 -14.05 5.49 -23.56
CA PRO A 262 -13.52 6.21 -24.72
C PRO A 262 -14.42 7.40 -25.08
N ARG A 263 -13.90 8.35 -25.87
CA ARG A 263 -14.75 9.38 -26.48
C ARG A 263 -15.72 8.68 -27.44
N ARG A 264 -16.98 9.10 -27.42
CA ARG A 264 -17.98 8.71 -28.42
C ARG A 264 -17.65 9.35 -29.76
#